data_AF-A0A328STE9-F1
#
_entry.id   AF-A0A328STE9-F1
#
_cell.length_a   1.000
_cell.length_b   1.000
_cell.length_c   1.000
_cell.angle_alpha   90.00
_cell.angle_beta   90.00
_cell.angle_gamma   90.00
#
_symmetry.space_group_name_H-M   'P 1'
#
loop_
_entity.id
_entity.type
_entity.pdbx_description
1 polymer ?
#
loop_
_entity_poly.entity_id
_entity_poly.type
_entity_poly.pdbx_seq_one_letter_code
_entity_poly.pdbx_strand_id
1 'polypeptide(L)'
;MTIRVGLLAILKAGGAYVPLDPAYPVERLGQILTDAEPRLLLSDPAGRQALGEAAMASVTVIALEDDVDWAGGLSTNPAIPELTSHHLAYVIYTSGSTGTPKGVMVEH
;
A
#
# COMPACT_ATOMS: atom_id res chain seq x y z
N MET A 1 -0.42 11.47 9.61
CA MET A 1 0.79 10.98 8.89
C MET A 1 0.70 11.35 7.41
N THR A 2 1.80 11.49 6.64
CA THR A 2 1.72 11.75 5.17
C THR A 2 1.97 10.47 4.37
N ILE A 3 1.58 10.45 3.09
CA ILE A 3 1.78 9.29 2.21
C ILE A 3 3.27 8.92 2.05
N ARG A 4 4.16 9.91 2.04
CA ARG A 4 5.63 9.70 1.95
C ARG A 4 6.17 9.02 3.20
N VAL A 5 5.66 9.41 4.37
CA VAL A 5 6.01 8.76 5.65
C VAL A 5 5.43 7.36 5.70
N GLY A 6 4.20 7.15 5.24
CA GLY A 6 3.56 5.83 5.15
C GLY A 6 4.33 4.85 4.28
N LEU A 7 4.83 5.29 3.11
CA LEU A 7 5.67 4.47 2.24
C LEU A 7 6.94 4.00 2.97
N LEU A 8 7.66 4.91 3.62
CA LEU A 8 8.85 4.56 4.39
C LEU A 8 8.52 3.67 5.58
N ALA A 9 7.35 3.86 6.21
CA ALA A 9 6.90 3.00 7.31
C ALA A 9 6.67 1.56 6.84
N ILE A 10 6.09 1.36 5.65
CA ILE A 10 5.92 0.03 5.04
C ILE A 10 7.29 -0.65 4.85
N LEU A 11 8.24 0.04 4.22
CA LEU A 11 9.57 -0.51 3.95
C LEU A 11 10.34 -0.80 5.25
N LYS A 12 10.26 0.10 6.25
CA LYS A 12 10.87 -0.11 7.57
C LYS A 12 10.25 -1.27 8.34
N ALA A 13 8.97 -1.55 8.13
CA ALA A 13 8.29 -2.70 8.69
C ALA A 13 8.60 -4.01 7.94
N GLY A 14 9.37 -3.94 6.84
CA GLY A 14 9.71 -5.11 6.02
C GLY A 14 8.66 -5.50 4.98
N GLY A 15 7.65 -4.64 4.77
CA GLY A 15 6.62 -4.87 3.76
C GLY A 15 6.97 -4.26 2.41
N ALA A 16 6.30 -4.74 1.37
CA ALA A 16 6.25 -4.11 0.06
C ALA A 16 4.99 -3.25 -0.08
N TYR A 17 5.07 -2.17 -0.85
CA TYR A 17 3.88 -1.36 -1.14
C TYR A 17 3.39 -1.53 -2.58
N VAL A 18 2.08 -1.36 -2.77
CA VAL A 18 1.42 -1.27 -4.07
C VAL A 18 0.83 0.13 -4.20
N PRO A 19 1.36 1.01 -5.07
CA PRO A 19 0.84 2.36 -5.23
C PRO A 19 -0.50 2.31 -5.98
N LEU A 20 -1.51 2.95 -5.40
CA LEU A 20 -2.82 3.15 -6.01
C LEU A 20 -2.99 4.65 -6.28
N ASP A 21 -3.15 5.02 -7.55
CA ASP A 21 -3.41 6.41 -7.95
C ASP A 21 -4.92 6.69 -7.90
N PRO A 22 -5.40 7.63 -7.08
CA PRO A 22 -6.82 7.99 -7.01
C PRO A 22 -7.40 8.50 -8.35
N ALA A 23 -6.56 8.88 -9.32
CA ALA A 23 -6.99 9.26 -10.66
C ALA A 23 -7.38 8.05 -11.53
N TYR A 24 -7.09 6.82 -11.11
CA TYR A 24 -7.54 5.63 -11.83
C TYR A 24 -9.03 5.37 -11.65
N PRO A 25 -9.70 4.77 -12.66
CA PRO A 25 -11.07 4.29 -12.50
C PRO A 25 -11.21 3.30 -11.35
N VAL A 26 -12.33 3.35 -10.63
CA VAL A 26 -12.61 2.49 -9.47
C VAL A 26 -12.51 1.01 -9.81
N GLU A 27 -12.88 0.62 -11.03
CA GLU A 27 -12.78 -0.77 -11.51
C GLU A 27 -11.33 -1.22 -11.57
N ARG A 28 -10.42 -0.35 -12.03
CA ARG A 28 -8.98 -0.64 -12.10
C ARG A 28 -8.39 -0.74 -10.69
N LEU A 29 -8.78 0.17 -9.80
CA LEU A 29 -8.34 0.13 -8.40
C LEU A 29 -8.79 -1.16 -7.71
N GLY A 30 -10.05 -1.57 -7.91
CA GLY A 30 -10.59 -2.83 -7.39
C GLY A 30 -9.89 -4.06 -7.95
N GLN A 31 -9.56 -4.08 -9.25
CA GLN A 31 -8.78 -5.16 -9.86
C GLN A 31 -7.39 -5.30 -9.23
N ILE A 32 -6.68 -4.18 -9.04
CA ILE A 32 -5.36 -4.18 -8.41
C ILE A 32 -5.47 -4.69 -6.97
N LEU A 33 -6.44 -4.18 -6.20
CA LEU A 33 -6.63 -4.57 -4.81
C LEU A 33 -6.96 -6.06 -4.67
N THR A 34 -7.79 -6.59 -5.57
CA THR A 34 -8.17 -8.00 -5.62
C THR A 34 -6.98 -8.89 -5.99
N ASP A 35 -6.15 -8.49 -6.95
CA ASP A 35 -4.99 -9.28 -7.38
C ASP A 35 -3.83 -9.23 -6.37
N ALA A 36 -3.60 -8.08 -5.74
CA ALA A 36 -2.51 -7.89 -4.79
C ALA A 36 -2.79 -8.47 -3.40
N GLU A 37 -4.06 -8.66 -3.03
CA GLU A 37 -4.53 -9.12 -1.71
C GLU A 37 -3.75 -8.50 -0.53
N PRO A 38 -3.63 -7.16 -0.44
CA PRO A 38 -2.81 -6.55 0.60
C PRO A 38 -3.44 -6.74 1.97
N ARG A 39 -2.59 -6.96 2.98
CA ARG A 39 -3.05 -7.08 4.37
C ARG A 39 -3.56 -5.76 4.96
N LEU A 40 -2.99 -4.64 4.51
CA LEU A 40 -3.31 -3.29 5.01
C LEU A 40 -3.43 -2.33 3.82
N LEU A 41 -4.35 -1.38 3.92
CA LEU A 41 -4.49 -0.26 2.99
C LEU A 41 -4.22 1.05 3.72
N LEU A 42 -3.10 1.71 3.43
CA LEU A 42 -2.84 3.07 3.89
C LEU A 42 -3.51 4.04 2.90
N SER A 43 -4.38 4.92 3.40
CA SER A 43 -5.16 5.81 2.53
C SER A 43 -5.31 7.21 3.11
N ASP A 44 -5.33 8.20 2.23
CA ASP A 44 -5.81 9.54 2.54
C ASP A 44 -7.30 9.66 2.09
N PRO A 45 -7.97 10.81 2.36
CA PRO A 45 -9.36 10.99 1.95
C PRO A 45 -9.62 10.80 0.45
N ALA A 46 -8.70 11.23 -0.41
CA ALA A 46 -8.86 11.12 -1.86
C ALA A 46 -8.81 9.66 -2.32
N GLY A 47 -7.87 8.87 -1.80
CA GLY A 47 -7.76 7.44 -2.11
C GLY A 47 -8.97 6.64 -1.65
N ARG A 48 -9.50 6.92 -0.44
CA ARG A 48 -10.72 6.25 0.05
C ARG A 48 -11.94 6.60 -0.80
N GLN A 49 -12.07 7.86 -1.20
CA GLN A 49 -13.15 8.28 -2.08
C GLN A 49 -13.08 7.56 -3.45
N ALA A 50 -11.88 7.43 -4.02
CA ALA A 50 -11.69 6.79 -5.33
C ALA A 50 -11.95 5.27 -5.30
N LEU A 51 -11.58 4.59 -4.22
CA LEU A 51 -11.82 3.14 -4.04
C LEU A 51 -13.30 2.82 -3.72
N GLY A 52 -13.95 3.68 -2.93
CA GLY A 52 -15.29 3.43 -2.42
C GLY A 52 -15.33 2.33 -1.34
N GLU A 53 -16.41 2.31 -0.56
CA GLU A 53 -16.54 1.42 0.61
C GLU A 53 -16.51 -0.06 0.25
N ALA A 54 -17.12 -0.45 -0.89
CA ALA A 54 -17.22 -1.84 -1.30
C ALA A 54 -15.84 -2.47 -1.59
N ALA A 55 -14.94 -1.73 -2.25
CA ALA A 55 -13.59 -2.23 -2.53
C ALA A 55 -12.75 -2.33 -1.25
N MET A 56 -12.97 -1.44 -0.29
CA MET A 56 -12.24 -1.43 0.98
C MET A 56 -12.75 -2.47 1.99
N ALA A 57 -13.92 -3.07 1.78
CA ALA A 57 -14.56 -3.97 2.75
C ALA A 57 -13.75 -5.23 3.09
N SER A 58 -12.84 -5.65 2.20
CA SER A 58 -12.00 -6.85 2.37
C SER A 58 -10.61 -6.59 2.95
N VAL A 59 -10.25 -5.32 3.19
CA VAL A 59 -8.90 -4.94 3.65
C VAL A 59 -8.98 -4.05 4.89
N THR A 60 -8.04 -4.23 5.82
CA THR A 60 -7.93 -3.31 6.97
C THR A 60 -7.36 -1.97 6.51
N VAL A 61 -8.17 -0.91 6.64
CA VAL A 61 -7.79 0.45 6.24
C VAL A 61 -7.15 1.20 7.40
N ILE A 62 -6.02 1.84 7.15
CA ILE A 62 -5.38 2.81 8.03
C ILE A 62 -5.53 4.19 7.37
N ALA A 63 -6.38 5.03 7.94
CA ALA A 63 -6.56 6.39 7.47
C ALA A 63 -5.44 7.29 7.99
N LEU A 64 -4.76 7.97 7.07
CA LEU A 64 -3.56 8.76 7.39
C LEU A 64 -3.86 10.05 8.16
N GLU A 65 -5.10 10.54 8.06
CA GLU A 65 -5.58 11.73 8.75
C GLU A 65 -6.18 11.44 10.13
N ASP A 66 -6.32 10.17 10.53
CA ASP A 66 -6.75 9.85 11.88
C ASP A 66 -5.79 10.46 12.90
N ASP A 67 -6.37 11.01 13.97
CA ASP A 67 -5.66 11.60 15.09
C ASP A 67 -5.07 10.49 15.99
N VAL A 68 -4.11 9.78 15.42
CA VAL A 68 -3.32 8.75 16.08
C VAL A 68 -2.03 9.39 16.56
N ASP A 69 -1.70 9.17 17.83
CA ASP A 69 -0.39 9.51 18.36
C ASP A 69 0.68 8.55 17.81
N TRP A 70 1.24 8.93 16.65
CA TRP A 70 2.36 8.23 16.04
C TRP A 70 3.68 8.46 16.80
N ALA A 71 3.73 9.41 17.75
CA ALA A 71 4.94 9.78 18.47
C ALA A 71 5.29 8.82 19.62
N GLY A 72 4.34 7.98 20.06
CA GLY A 72 4.57 6.91 21.05
C GLY A 72 5.37 5.70 20.53
N GLY A 73 5.84 5.73 19.28
CA GLY A 73 6.57 4.65 18.64
C GLY A 73 8.02 4.46 19.14
N LEU A 74 8.71 3.47 18.55
CA LEU A 74 10.11 3.20 18.81
C LEU A 74 10.99 4.43 18.52
N SER A 75 11.90 4.76 19.44
CA SER A 75 12.88 5.85 19.28
C SER A 75 14.06 5.48 18.36
N THR A 76 14.10 4.24 17.86
CA THR A 76 15.16 3.70 17.02
C THR A 76 14.56 3.01 15.79
N ASN A 77 15.37 2.82 14.76
CA ASN A 77 14.95 2.06 13.59
C ASN A 77 14.60 0.62 14.00
N PRO A 78 13.50 0.05 13.50
CA PRO A 78 13.18 -1.36 13.74
C PRO A 78 14.31 -2.23 13.18
N ALA A 79 14.74 -3.20 13.98
CA ALA A 79 15.68 -4.23 13.57
C ALA A 79 14.90 -5.53 13.36
N ILE A 80 14.74 -5.92 12.10
CA ILE A 80 14.06 -7.16 11.71
C ILE A 80 15.13 -8.06 11.09
N PRO A 81 15.70 -9.02 11.87
CA PRO A 81 16.86 -9.81 11.45
C PRO A 81 16.68 -10.58 10.15
N GLU A 82 15.44 -10.94 9.82
CA GLU A 82 15.09 -11.76 8.67
C GLU A 82 15.05 -10.97 7.34
N LEU A 83 15.09 -9.63 7.39
CA LEU A 83 15.04 -8.82 6.17
C LEU A 83 16.34 -8.90 5.38
N THR A 84 16.19 -9.04 4.06
CA THR A 84 17.26 -9.15 3.07
C THR A 84 16.92 -8.32 1.84
N SER A 85 17.90 -8.06 0.98
CA SER A 85 17.68 -7.36 -0.30
C SER A 85 16.73 -8.11 -1.24
N HIS A 86 16.49 -9.41 -1.00
CA HIS A 86 15.58 -10.21 -1.82
C HIS A 86 14.10 -10.08 -1.43
N HIS A 87 13.80 -9.33 -0.36
CA HIS A 87 12.41 -9.00 -0.05
C HIS A 87 11.89 -7.95 -1.04
N LEU A 88 10.60 -8.01 -1.35
CA LEU A 88 9.97 -7.04 -2.22
C LEU A 88 9.96 -5.65 -1.57
N ALA A 89 10.35 -4.63 -2.34
CA ALA A 89 10.20 -3.23 -1.99
C ALA A 89 8.84 -2.69 -2.48
N TYR A 90 8.45 -3.03 -3.71
CA TYR A 90 7.19 -2.59 -4.29
C TYR A 90 6.68 -3.48 -5.41
N VAL A 91 5.39 -3.35 -5.69
CA VAL A 91 4.74 -3.94 -6.87
C VAL A 91 4.05 -2.85 -7.66
N ILE A 92 4.41 -2.67 -8.93
CA ILE A 92 3.78 -1.68 -9.82
C ILE A 92 2.95 -2.39 -10.87
N TYR A 93 1.67 -2.01 -10.96
CA TYR A 93 0.74 -2.57 -11.93
C TYR A 93 0.81 -1.87 -13.28
N THR A 94 1.03 -2.66 -14.32
CA THR A 94 1.02 -2.20 -15.72
C THR A 94 -0.31 -2.55 -16.38
N SER A 95 -0.67 -1.88 -17.49
CA SER A 95 -1.95 -2.09 -18.18
C SER A 95 -2.16 -3.50 -18.73
N GLY A 96 -1.10 -4.31 -18.86
CA GLY A 96 -1.16 -5.67 -19.40
C GLY A 96 -1.59 -5.70 -20.87
N SER A 97 -0.83 -6.39 -21.72
CA SER A 97 -1.19 -6.53 -23.14
C SER A 97 -2.52 -7.27 -23.37
N THR A 98 -3.02 -7.98 -22.36
CA THR A 98 -4.26 -8.77 -22.37
C THR A 98 -5.44 -8.08 -21.66
N GLY A 99 -5.28 -6.82 -21.24
CA GLY A 99 -6.32 -6.05 -20.54
C GLY A 99 -6.41 -6.31 -19.03
N THR A 100 -5.81 -7.39 -18.53
CA THR A 100 -5.67 -7.66 -17.09
C THR A 100 -4.41 -6.99 -16.55
N PRO A 101 -4.50 -6.15 -15.51
CA PRO A 101 -3.33 -5.56 -14.88
C PRO A 101 -2.34 -6.63 -14.40
N LYS A 102 -1.03 -6.38 -14.55
CA LYS A 102 0.03 -7.27 -14.07
C LYS A 102 0.94 -6.55 -13.09
N GLY A 103 1.09 -7.11 -11.89
CA GLY A 103 2.01 -6.62 -10.86
C GLY A 103 3.46 -6.98 -11.18
N VAL A 104 4.28 -5.96 -11.44
CA VAL A 104 5.74 -6.12 -11.56
C VAL A 104 6.35 -6.02 -10.17
N MET A 105 6.88 -7.14 -9.69
CA MET A 105 7.52 -7.26 -8.39
C MET A 105 8.97 -6.79 -8.45
N VAL A 106 9.35 -5.89 -7.55
CA VAL A 106 10.71 -5.35 -7.46
C VAL A 106 11.24 -5.55 -6.05
N GLU A 107 12.41 -6.17 -5.97
CA GLU A 107 13.20 -6.37 -4.75
C GLU A 107 13.97 -5.09 -4.35
N HIS A 108 14.60 -5.10 -3.19
CA HIS A 108 15.35 -3.96 -2.63
C HIS A 108 16.69 -3.67 -3.32
#